data_AF-A0A932ZAP0-F1
#
_entry.id   AF-A0A932ZAP0-F1
#
_cell.length_a   1.000
_cell.length_b   1.000
_cell.length_c   1.000
_cell.angle_alpha   90.00
_cell.angle_beta   90.00
_cell.angle_gamma   90.00
#
_symmetry.space_group_name_H-M   'P 1'
#
loop_
_entity.id
_entity.type
_entity.pdbx_description
1 polymer ?
#
loop_
_entity_poly.entity_id
_entity_poly.type
_entity_poly.pdbx_seq_one_letter_code
_entity_poly.pdbx_strand_id
1 'polypeptide(L)'
;MVPTYSLRDVTRHLQLHLERRRQASVGEPRRMLAFSSPGQTRRLHDWEWVMGKFVQALARDTFDVIVPKDLVYRHKVFNQTIGLTHGDGVKAQAFAGIPWYSMKQRRDAMPALLKSLGLEQLDLLIYGHFHQLIYEEGSGCSLLINGSIKGYDEYILKTKYSGQTPIQALLTFHPRHGLTDLSRINLGHIQSAAQAAPRIAA
;
A
#
# COMPACT_ATOMS: atom_id res chain seq x y z
N MET A 1 -16.36 -6.62 28.49
CA MET A 1 -16.61 -5.17 28.65
C MET A 1 -15.84 -4.47 27.53
N VAL A 2 -16.52 -4.09 26.45
CA VAL A 2 -15.87 -3.46 25.28
C VAL A 2 -15.79 -1.96 25.55
N PRO A 3 -14.58 -1.33 25.53
CA PRO A 3 -14.48 0.09 25.76
C PRO A 3 -15.05 0.86 24.55
N THR A 4 -16.16 1.54 24.74
CA THR A 4 -16.71 2.54 23.83
C THR A 4 -15.88 3.82 23.95
N TYR A 5 -15.04 4.09 22.95
CA TYR A 5 -14.30 5.35 22.88
C TYR A 5 -15.18 6.42 22.21
N SER A 6 -15.33 7.54 22.90
CA SER A 6 -16.00 8.73 22.37
C SER A 6 -15.10 9.42 21.35
N LEU A 7 -15.68 10.12 20.38
CA LEU A 7 -14.94 11.03 19.49
C LEU A 7 -14.03 12.00 20.28
N ARG A 8 -14.41 12.34 21.51
CA ARG A 8 -13.60 13.16 22.43
C ARG A 8 -12.28 12.50 22.82
N ASP A 9 -12.23 11.17 22.94
CA ASP A 9 -11.02 10.44 23.32
C ASP A 9 -9.99 10.43 22.19
N VAL A 10 -10.45 10.32 20.95
CA VAL A 10 -9.62 10.43 19.74
C VAL A 10 -9.04 11.84 19.60
N THR A 11 -9.85 12.88 19.82
CA THR A 11 -9.38 14.28 19.78
C THR A 11 -8.34 14.56 20.86
N ARG A 12 -8.55 14.05 22.08
CA ARG A 12 -7.59 14.21 23.19
C ARG A 12 -6.26 13.53 22.90
N HIS A 13 -6.29 12.35 22.29
CA HIS A 13 -5.07 11.61 21.95
C HIS A 13 -4.24 12.31 20.85
N LEU A 14 -4.92 12.87 19.84
CA LEU A 14 -4.30 13.71 18.81
C LEU A 14 -3.65 14.96 19.41
N GLN A 15 -4.32 15.62 20.35
CA GLN A 15 -3.81 16.83 20.98
C GLN A 15 -2.54 16.57 21.80
N LEU A 16 -2.52 15.48 22.58
CA LEU A 16 -1.34 15.06 23.34
C LEU A 16 -0.15 14.68 22.44
N HIS A 17 -0.42 14.08 21.27
CA HIS A 17 0.64 13.74 20.30
C HIS A 17 1.24 14.99 19.65
N LEU A 18 0.43 16.03 19.42
CA LEU A 18 0.89 17.33 18.89
C LEU A 18 1.73 18.10 19.93
N GLU A 19 1.35 18.07 21.20
CA GLU A 19 2.08 18.72 22.30
C GLU A 19 3.47 18.09 22.53
N ARG A 20 3.57 16.75 22.45
CA ARG A 20 4.87 16.05 22.55
C ARG A 20 5.83 16.42 21.42
N ARG A 21 5.31 16.62 20.20
CA ARG A 21 6.13 17.07 19.05
C ARG A 21 6.59 18.53 19.20
N ARG A 22 5.80 19.36 19.86
CA ARG A 22 6.14 20.77 20.13
C ARG A 22 7.24 20.91 21.20
N GLN A 23 7.30 19.97 22.15
CA GLN A 23 8.38 19.92 23.15
C GLN A 23 9.68 19.32 22.60
N ALA A 24 9.60 18.39 21.65
CA ALA A 24 10.77 17.77 21.02
C ALA A 24 11.53 18.69 20.02
N SER A 25 10.98 19.86 19.67
CA SER A 25 11.59 20.79 18.70
C SER A 25 12.48 21.89 19.32
N VAL A 26 12.79 21.82 20.61
CA VAL A 26 13.68 22.78 21.30
C VAL A 26 15.01 22.09 21.61
N GLY A 27 15.89 22.00 20.61
CA GLY A 27 17.21 21.39 20.75
C GLY A 27 18.02 21.36 19.45
N GLU A 28 18.82 22.41 19.24
CA GLU A 28 19.95 22.58 18.31
C GLU A 28 19.75 22.47 16.77
N PRO A 29 20.38 23.37 15.98
CA PRO A 29 20.05 23.58 14.57
C PRO A 29 20.88 22.69 13.64
N ARG A 30 20.32 21.58 13.15
CA ARG A 30 20.85 20.96 11.93
C ARG A 30 20.36 21.75 10.72
N ARG A 31 21.31 22.30 9.96
CA ARG A 31 21.13 23.08 8.73
C ARG A 31 20.29 22.28 7.71
N MET A 32 18.97 22.39 7.82
CA MET A 32 18.02 21.92 6.84
C MET A 32 17.84 23.05 5.84
N LEU A 33 18.30 22.84 4.60
CA LEU A 33 17.97 23.73 3.50
C LEU A 33 16.45 23.85 3.43
N ALA A 34 15.96 24.99 3.89
CA ALA A 34 14.55 25.32 3.93
C ALA A 34 14.07 25.54 2.49
N PHE A 35 13.53 24.49 1.88
CA PHE A 35 12.53 24.67 0.84
C PHE A 35 11.18 24.81 1.53
N SER A 36 10.81 26.05 1.82
CA SER A 36 9.44 26.42 2.16
C SER A 36 8.54 26.13 0.95
N SER A 37 7.82 25.00 0.97
CA SER A 37 6.82 24.71 -0.06
C SER A 37 5.48 25.34 0.35
N PRO A 38 4.86 26.15 -0.53
CA PRO A 38 3.57 26.76 -0.27
C PRO A 38 2.47 25.68 -0.26
N GLY A 39 1.59 25.73 0.74
CA GLY A 39 0.33 24.99 0.74
C GLY A 39 0.19 23.92 1.82
N GLN A 40 0.19 24.34 3.08
CA GLN A 40 -0.36 23.53 4.19
C GLN A 40 -1.84 23.14 3.98
N THR A 41 -2.52 23.68 2.97
CA THR A 41 -3.93 23.46 2.62
C THR A 41 -4.22 22.27 1.71
N ARG A 42 -3.23 21.60 1.10
CA ARG A 42 -3.47 20.43 0.22
C ARG A 42 -3.54 19.09 0.97
N ARG A 43 -3.17 19.06 2.25
CA ARG A 43 -3.11 17.83 3.07
C ARG A 43 -4.48 17.28 3.48
N LEU A 44 -5.54 18.11 3.47
CA LEU A 44 -6.89 17.72 3.90
C LEU A 44 -7.78 17.19 2.76
N HIS A 45 -7.41 17.40 1.50
CA HIS A 45 -8.19 16.97 0.32
C HIS A 45 -7.64 15.71 -0.36
N ASP A 46 -6.56 15.16 0.17
CA ASP A 46 -5.98 13.92 -0.33
C ASP A 46 -6.57 12.75 0.46
N TRP A 47 -7.52 12.05 -0.15
CA TRP A 47 -8.18 10.89 0.47
C TRP A 47 -7.15 9.83 0.90
N GLU A 48 -6.05 9.67 0.15
CA GLU A 48 -4.98 8.74 0.50
C GLU A 48 -4.29 9.14 1.82
N TRP A 49 -4.08 10.44 2.02
CA TRP A 49 -3.51 10.95 3.27
C TRP A 49 -4.46 10.72 4.46
N VAL A 50 -5.76 10.98 4.27
CA VAL A 50 -6.77 10.75 5.31
C VAL A 50 -6.86 9.27 5.65
N MET A 51 -6.90 8.37 4.65
CA MET A 51 -6.86 6.93 4.86
C MET A 51 -5.58 6.51 5.61
N GLY A 52 -4.43 7.02 5.21
CA GLY A 52 -3.17 6.76 5.90
C GLY A 52 -3.21 7.19 7.38
N LYS A 53 -3.92 8.27 7.72
CA LYS A 53 -4.13 8.67 9.13
C LYS A 53 -5.04 7.74 9.90
N PHE A 54 -6.10 7.20 9.29
CA PHE A 54 -6.89 6.15 9.94
C PHE A 54 -6.09 4.88 10.16
N VAL A 55 -5.34 4.44 9.14
CA VAL A 55 -4.46 3.26 9.27
C VAL A 55 -3.42 3.50 10.36
N GLN A 56 -2.77 4.67 10.41
CA GLN A 56 -1.82 5.02 11.45
C GLN A 56 -2.45 4.99 12.86
N ALA A 57 -3.65 5.56 13.00
CA ALA A 57 -4.35 5.54 14.28
C ALA A 57 -4.72 4.11 14.73
N LEU A 58 -5.13 3.24 13.79
CA LEU A 58 -5.45 1.83 14.06
C LEU A 58 -4.19 1.00 14.34
N ALA A 59 -3.09 1.27 13.64
CA ALA A 59 -1.80 0.64 13.82
C ALA A 59 -1.19 0.97 15.20
N ARG A 60 -1.60 2.09 15.79
CA ARG A 60 -1.01 2.71 16.97
C ARG A 60 0.45 3.03 16.70
N ASP A 61 1.36 2.13 17.08
CA ASP A 61 2.80 2.21 16.82
C ASP A 61 3.37 0.85 16.36
N THR A 62 2.51 -0.08 15.92
CA THR A 62 2.93 -1.44 15.52
C THR A 62 3.71 -1.43 14.21
N PHE A 63 3.39 -0.51 13.30
CA PHE A 63 4.06 -0.33 12.02
C PHE A 63 4.00 1.13 11.58
N ASP A 64 5.05 1.57 10.88
CA ASP A 64 5.09 2.88 10.27
C ASP A 64 4.19 2.94 9.04
N VAL A 65 3.35 3.98 8.97
CA VAL A 65 2.46 4.22 7.83
C VAL A 65 3.01 5.37 6.99
N ILE A 66 3.42 5.04 5.77
CA ILE A 66 3.96 5.99 4.81
C ILE A 66 2.90 6.22 3.72
N VAL A 67 2.54 7.49 3.50
CA VAL A 67 1.69 7.91 2.37
C VAL A 67 2.56 8.71 1.41
N PRO A 68 3.14 8.07 0.39
CA PRO A 68 3.99 8.74 -0.59
C PRO A 68 3.14 9.57 -1.56
N LYS A 69 3.75 10.60 -2.16
CA LYS A 69 3.12 11.39 -3.23
C LYS A 69 3.50 10.89 -4.63
N ASP A 70 4.37 9.88 -4.69
CA ASP A 70 4.89 9.33 -5.93
C ASP A 70 3.85 8.42 -6.59
N LEU A 71 3.70 8.51 -7.91
CA LEU A 71 2.86 7.61 -8.68
C LEU A 71 3.27 6.13 -8.51
N VAL A 72 4.58 5.90 -8.39
CA VAL A 72 5.18 4.61 -8.05
C VAL A 72 6.15 4.86 -6.91
N TYR A 73 5.75 4.44 -5.71
CA TYR A 73 6.60 4.55 -4.54
C TYR A 73 7.67 3.48 -4.58
N ARG A 74 8.94 3.89 -4.46
CA ARG A 74 10.08 2.98 -4.48
C ARG A 74 10.57 2.75 -3.05
N HIS A 75 10.67 1.49 -2.66
CA HIS A 75 11.15 1.08 -1.35
C HIS A 75 12.28 0.06 -1.51
N LYS A 76 13.36 0.24 -0.75
CA LYS A 76 14.50 -0.70 -0.74
C LYS A 76 14.34 -1.72 0.36
N VAL A 77 14.46 -2.99 0.00
CA VAL A 77 14.56 -4.11 0.92
C VAL A 77 15.87 -4.84 0.61
N PHE A 78 16.85 -4.69 1.48
CA PHE A 78 18.24 -5.12 1.22
C PHE A 78 18.78 -4.54 -0.10
N ASN A 79 19.17 -5.40 -1.04
CA ASN A 79 19.67 -5.06 -2.36
C ASN A 79 18.58 -5.05 -3.45
N GLN A 80 17.30 -5.10 -3.07
CA GLN A 80 16.18 -5.11 -3.99
C GLN A 80 15.41 -3.79 -3.91
N THR A 81 15.08 -3.23 -5.08
CA THR A 81 14.24 -2.05 -5.23
C THR A 81 12.85 -2.47 -5.65
N ILE A 82 11.89 -2.23 -4.77
CA ILE A 82 10.49 -2.59 -4.94
C ILE A 82 9.70 -1.34 -5.32
N GLY A 83 8.93 -1.40 -6.39
CA GLY A 83 7.96 -0.37 -6.78
C GLY A 83 6.55 -0.74 -6.32
N LEU A 84 5.86 0.18 -5.67
CA LEU A 84 4.49 0.03 -5.18
C LEU A 84 3.59 1.04 -5.87
N THR A 85 2.49 0.57 -6.46
CA THR A 85 1.46 1.45 -7.03
C THR A 85 0.10 0.76 -7.01
N HIS A 86 -0.99 1.52 -6.99
CA HIS A 86 -2.33 0.96 -6.83
C HIS A 86 -2.74 0.08 -8.03
N GLY A 87 -2.52 0.56 -9.26
CA GLY A 87 -2.80 -0.20 -10.49
C GLY A 87 -4.12 0.14 -11.20
N ASP A 88 -4.91 1.10 -10.69
CA ASP A 88 -6.12 1.63 -11.34
C ASP A 88 -5.87 2.18 -12.75
N GLY A 89 -4.68 2.74 -12.99
CA GLY A 89 -4.25 3.19 -14.31
C GLY A 89 -3.94 2.06 -15.30
N VAL A 90 -4.13 0.78 -14.94
CA VAL A 90 -3.85 -0.38 -15.80
C VAL A 90 -5.12 -1.18 -16.02
N LYS A 91 -5.55 -1.32 -17.29
CA LYS A 91 -6.66 -2.20 -17.66
C LYS A 91 -6.14 -3.63 -17.74
N ALA A 92 -6.58 -4.57 -16.90
CA ALA A 92 -5.98 -5.91 -16.91
C ALA A 92 -6.08 -6.65 -18.26
N GLN A 93 -7.08 -6.33 -19.08
CA GLN A 93 -7.18 -6.78 -20.48
C GLN A 93 -7.02 -5.56 -21.38
N ALA A 94 -5.94 -5.50 -22.17
CA ALA A 94 -5.71 -4.40 -23.11
C ALA A 94 -5.55 -4.81 -24.57
N PHE A 95 -5.18 -6.07 -24.86
CA PHE A 95 -4.97 -6.54 -26.23
C PHE A 95 -5.72 -7.85 -26.47
N ALA A 96 -6.64 -7.85 -27.44
CA ALA A 96 -7.40 -9.03 -27.88
C ALA A 96 -8.08 -9.86 -26.75
N GLY A 97 -8.35 -9.24 -25.60
CA GLY A 97 -8.90 -9.93 -24.43
C GLY A 97 -7.91 -10.83 -23.67
N ILE A 98 -6.62 -10.81 -24.01
CA ILE A 98 -5.59 -11.58 -23.31
C ILE A 98 -5.49 -11.08 -21.86
N PRO A 99 -5.72 -11.96 -20.87
CA PRO A 99 -5.60 -11.59 -19.46
C PRO A 99 -4.19 -11.10 -19.12
N TRP A 100 -4.12 -10.06 -18.29
CA TRP A 100 -2.90 -9.50 -17.67
C TRP A 100 -1.90 -8.87 -18.65
N TYR A 101 -2.22 -8.83 -19.95
CA TYR A 101 -1.28 -8.42 -20.99
C TYR A 101 -0.73 -7.00 -20.82
N SER A 102 -1.58 -6.05 -20.44
CA SER A 102 -1.18 -4.66 -20.15
C SER A 102 -0.21 -4.55 -18.97
N MET A 103 -0.32 -5.46 -18.00
CA MET A 103 0.54 -5.47 -16.84
C MET A 103 1.93 -5.96 -17.21
N LYS A 104 2.01 -6.97 -18.07
CA LYS A 104 3.27 -7.42 -18.67
C LYS A 104 3.94 -6.27 -19.41
N GLN A 105 3.19 -5.58 -20.29
CA GLN A 105 3.71 -4.41 -20.99
C GLN A 105 4.21 -3.34 -20.03
N ARG A 106 3.48 -3.07 -18.94
CA ARG A 106 3.88 -2.04 -17.99
C ARG A 106 5.08 -2.47 -17.13
N ARG A 107 5.17 -3.74 -16.75
CA ARG A 107 6.34 -4.34 -16.10
C ARG A 107 7.57 -4.20 -16.99
N ASP A 108 7.45 -4.44 -18.29
CA ASP A 108 8.58 -4.37 -19.22
C ASP A 108 8.96 -2.92 -19.58
N ALA A 109 7.97 -2.02 -19.66
CA ALA A 109 8.20 -0.60 -19.97
C ALA A 109 8.71 0.22 -18.77
N MET A 110 8.36 -0.16 -17.53
CA MET A 110 8.71 0.60 -16.33
C MET A 110 10.23 0.72 -16.11
N PRO A 111 11.05 -0.35 -16.23
CA PRO A 111 12.50 -0.24 -16.13
C PRO A 111 13.09 0.73 -17.16
N ALA A 112 12.59 0.71 -18.40
CA ALA A 112 13.04 1.63 -19.45
C ALA A 112 12.70 3.09 -19.13
N LEU A 113 11.49 3.34 -18.62
CA LEU A 113 11.07 4.67 -18.17
C LEU A 113 11.92 5.15 -16.98
N LEU A 114 12.16 4.31 -15.99
CA LEU A 114 12.97 4.70 -14.84
C LEU A 114 14.41 4.99 -15.25
N LYS A 115 14.97 4.17 -16.15
CA LYS A 115 16.29 4.40 -16.73
C LYS A 115 16.37 5.73 -17.48
N SER A 116 15.36 6.10 -18.27
CA SER A 116 15.36 7.39 -19.00
C SER A 116 15.28 8.61 -18.08
N LEU A 117 14.70 8.43 -16.89
CA LEU A 117 14.65 9.45 -15.84
C LEU A 117 15.89 9.46 -14.94
N GLY A 118 16.89 8.61 -15.21
CA GLY A 118 18.08 8.47 -14.35
C GLY A 118 17.78 7.88 -12.97
N LEU A 119 16.65 7.19 -12.83
CA LEU A 119 16.21 6.54 -11.60
C LEU A 119 16.67 5.08 -11.56
N GLU A 120 16.82 4.56 -10.34
CA GLU A 120 17.12 3.15 -10.11
C GLU A 120 16.01 2.26 -10.66
N GLN A 121 16.42 1.14 -11.26
CA GLN A 121 15.52 0.14 -11.82
C GLN A 121 14.80 -0.61 -10.69
N LEU A 122 13.64 -1.20 -11.02
CA LEU A 122 12.89 -2.04 -10.08
C LEU A 122 13.24 -3.50 -10.33
N ASP A 123 13.43 -4.25 -9.24
CA ASP A 123 13.51 -5.70 -9.28
C ASP A 123 12.10 -6.32 -9.17
N LEU A 124 11.19 -5.64 -8.47
CA LEU A 124 9.82 -6.09 -8.25
C LEU A 124 8.84 -4.92 -8.32
N LEU A 125 7.80 -5.06 -9.15
CA LEU A 125 6.67 -4.14 -9.22
C LEU A 125 5.45 -4.78 -8.55
N ILE A 126 4.85 -4.08 -7.59
CA ILE A 126 3.71 -4.54 -6.81
C ILE A 126 2.48 -3.69 -7.11
N TYR A 127 1.40 -4.37 -7.50
CA TYR A 127 0.08 -3.80 -7.73
C TYR A 127 -0.95 -4.24 -6.68
N GLY A 128 -1.92 -3.37 -6.46
CA GLY A 128 -3.20 -3.69 -5.85
C GLY A 128 -4.31 -3.81 -6.90
N HIS A 129 -5.50 -3.33 -6.57
CA HIS A 129 -6.64 -3.11 -7.47
C HIS A 129 -7.37 -4.35 -8.04
N PHE A 130 -6.66 -5.37 -8.52
CA PHE A 130 -7.28 -6.45 -9.32
C PHE A 130 -7.92 -7.59 -8.52
N HIS A 131 -7.84 -7.53 -7.19
CA HIS A 131 -8.45 -8.51 -6.27
C HIS A 131 -8.06 -9.98 -6.53
N GLN A 132 -6.87 -10.17 -7.11
CA GLN A 132 -6.26 -11.47 -7.34
C GLN A 132 -4.81 -11.46 -6.89
N LEU A 133 -4.36 -12.57 -6.31
CA LEU A 133 -2.95 -12.81 -6.05
C LEU A 133 -2.31 -13.41 -7.31
N ILE A 134 -1.45 -12.64 -7.96
CA ILE A 134 -0.71 -13.06 -9.16
C ILE A 134 0.76 -12.75 -8.96
N TYR A 135 1.63 -13.70 -9.28
CA TYR A 135 3.06 -13.47 -9.40
C TYR A 135 3.49 -13.86 -10.80
N GLU A 136 4.19 -12.96 -11.47
CA GLU A 136 4.74 -13.19 -12.79
C GLU A 136 6.21 -12.75 -12.82
N GLU A 137 7.10 -13.73 -12.99
CA GLU A 137 8.52 -13.48 -13.18
C GLU A 137 8.75 -12.75 -14.50
N GLY A 138 9.65 -11.75 -14.46
CA GLY A 138 10.05 -11.00 -15.64
C GLY A 138 11.57 -10.97 -15.79
N SER A 139 12.03 -10.61 -16.99
CA SER A 139 13.45 -10.42 -17.26
C SER A 139 13.88 -9.05 -16.73
N GLY A 140 14.36 -9.02 -15.47
CA GLY A 140 14.90 -7.83 -14.80
C GLY A 140 13.93 -7.14 -13.83
N CYS A 141 12.62 -7.21 -14.08
CA CYS A 141 11.60 -6.77 -13.11
C CYS A 141 10.48 -7.80 -13.07
N SER A 142 10.21 -8.36 -11.90
CA SER A 142 9.05 -9.23 -11.67
C SER A 142 7.81 -8.41 -11.34
N LEU A 143 6.63 -9.01 -11.50
CA LEU A 143 5.34 -8.40 -11.18
C LEU A 143 4.64 -9.22 -10.09
N LEU A 144 4.11 -8.53 -9.09
CA LEU A 144 3.23 -9.09 -8.07
C LEU A 144 1.94 -8.28 -8.01
N ILE A 145 0.81 -8.96 -7.96
CA ILE A 145 -0.46 -8.40 -7.52
C ILE A 145 -0.74 -9.00 -6.16
N ASN A 146 -0.82 -8.18 -5.11
CA ASN A 146 -0.81 -8.64 -3.73
C ASN A 146 -2.09 -9.43 -3.32
N GLY A 147 -3.17 -9.36 -4.10
CA GLY A 147 -4.48 -9.87 -3.72
C GLY A 147 -5.34 -8.82 -3.00
N SER A 148 -6.42 -9.26 -2.35
CA SER A 148 -7.38 -8.39 -1.67
C SER A 148 -7.75 -8.92 -0.30
N ILE A 149 -7.77 -8.02 0.69
CA ILE A 149 -8.29 -8.29 2.04
C ILE A 149 -9.82 -8.37 2.04
N LYS A 150 -10.49 -7.68 1.10
CA LYS A 150 -11.95 -7.71 0.96
C LYS A 150 -12.44 -9.00 0.29
N GLY A 151 -11.66 -9.55 -0.64
CA GLY A 151 -12.07 -10.70 -1.45
C GLY A 151 -13.14 -10.32 -2.49
N TYR A 152 -14.19 -11.13 -2.60
CA TYR A 152 -15.30 -10.89 -3.53
C TYR A 152 -16.08 -9.62 -3.19
N ASP A 153 -16.33 -8.78 -4.20
CA ASP A 153 -17.10 -7.55 -4.03
C ASP A 153 -17.74 -7.03 -5.31
N GLU A 154 -18.36 -5.84 -5.23
CA GLU A 154 -19.07 -5.19 -6.34
C GLU A 154 -18.15 -4.86 -7.51
N TYR A 155 -16.85 -4.68 -7.26
CA TYR A 155 -15.86 -4.48 -8.31
C TYR A 155 -15.69 -5.75 -9.15
N ILE A 156 -15.65 -6.94 -8.51
CA ILE A 156 -15.65 -8.23 -9.24
C ILE A 156 -16.89 -8.36 -10.13
N LEU A 157 -18.08 -8.01 -9.63
CA LEU A 157 -19.33 -8.11 -10.42
C LEU A 157 -19.33 -7.23 -11.67
N LYS A 158 -18.60 -6.10 -11.64
CA LYS A 158 -18.48 -5.16 -12.77
C LYS A 158 -17.32 -5.49 -13.70
N THR A 159 -16.44 -6.39 -13.31
CA THR A 159 -15.23 -6.74 -14.06
C THR A 159 -15.35 -8.14 -14.64
N LYS A 160 -14.48 -8.47 -15.61
CA LYS A 160 -14.39 -9.82 -16.18
C LYS A 160 -13.41 -10.70 -15.40
N TYR A 161 -13.02 -10.30 -14.19
CA TYR A 161 -12.03 -11.00 -13.39
C TYR A 161 -12.71 -12.00 -12.45
N SER A 162 -12.10 -13.16 -12.23
CA SER A 162 -12.54 -14.05 -11.17
C SER A 162 -12.20 -13.42 -9.81
N GLY A 163 -13.18 -13.26 -8.93
CA GLY A 163 -12.86 -12.91 -7.56
C GLY A 163 -12.07 -14.02 -6.89
N GLN A 164 -11.33 -13.67 -5.84
CA GLN A 164 -10.68 -14.62 -4.96
C GLN A 164 -11.19 -14.40 -3.54
N THR A 165 -11.15 -15.46 -2.72
CA THR A 165 -11.33 -15.30 -1.27
C THR A 165 -10.25 -14.37 -0.73
N PRO A 166 -10.51 -13.66 0.40
CA PRO A 166 -9.53 -12.76 1.01
C PRO A 166 -8.13 -13.37 1.12
N ILE A 167 -7.14 -12.72 0.53
CA ILE A 167 -5.77 -13.23 0.40
C ILE A 167 -4.76 -12.09 0.30
N GLN A 168 -3.57 -12.29 0.85
CA GLN A 168 -2.41 -11.38 0.73
C GLN A 168 -1.13 -12.18 0.43
N ALA A 169 -0.11 -11.50 -0.11
CA ALA A 169 1.22 -12.08 -0.31
C ALA A 169 2.13 -11.77 0.89
N LEU A 170 2.89 -12.77 1.33
CA LEU A 170 4.07 -12.59 2.19
C LEU A 170 5.31 -12.84 1.35
N LEU A 171 6.22 -11.87 1.36
CA LEU A 171 7.46 -11.94 0.60
C LEU A 171 8.65 -12.09 1.55
N THR A 172 9.51 -13.07 1.26
CA THR A 172 10.76 -13.26 2.01
C THR A 172 11.94 -12.89 1.14
N PHE A 173 12.76 -11.95 1.62
CA PHE A 173 13.94 -11.48 0.93
C PHE A 173 15.20 -11.97 1.63
N HIS A 174 16.10 -12.59 0.87
CA HIS A 174 17.44 -12.91 1.32
C HIS A 174 18.41 -11.77 0.90
N PRO A 175 19.28 -11.27 1.80
CA PRO A 175 20.12 -10.09 1.53
C PRO A 175 21.03 -10.18 0.29
N ARG A 176 21.41 -11.40 -0.12
CA ARG A 176 22.24 -11.65 -1.31
C ARG A 176 21.51 -12.24 -2.50
N HIS A 177 20.32 -12.84 -2.28
CA HIS A 177 19.63 -13.62 -3.31
C HIS A 177 18.30 -12.99 -3.73
N GLY A 178 17.94 -11.85 -3.14
CA GLY A 178 16.70 -11.14 -3.46
C GLY A 178 15.48 -11.89 -2.92
N LEU A 179 14.37 -11.84 -3.66
CA LEU A 179 13.14 -12.55 -3.31
C LEU A 179 13.36 -14.07 -3.38
N THR A 180 13.23 -14.78 -2.27
CA THR A 180 13.45 -16.24 -2.20
C THR A 180 12.18 -17.04 -1.94
N ASP A 181 11.15 -16.41 -1.37
CA ASP A 181 9.86 -17.05 -1.14
C ASP A 181 8.70 -16.07 -1.31
N LEU A 182 7.60 -16.59 -1.88
CA LEU A 182 6.30 -15.94 -1.92
C LEU A 182 5.28 -16.89 -1.30
N SER A 183 4.86 -16.55 -0.10
CA SER A 183 3.88 -17.29 0.67
C SER A 183 2.50 -16.65 0.55
N ARG A 184 1.46 -17.48 0.43
CA ARG A 184 0.07 -17.04 0.37
C ARG A 184 -0.52 -16.96 1.77
N ILE A 185 -1.00 -15.80 2.19
CA ILE A 185 -1.74 -15.64 3.44
C ILE A 185 -3.24 -15.63 3.14
N ASN A 186 -3.94 -16.72 3.49
CA ASN A 186 -5.39 -16.79 3.37
C ASN A 186 -6.07 -16.09 4.55
N LEU A 187 -6.88 -15.07 4.26
CA LEU A 187 -7.57 -14.23 5.24
C LEU A 187 -9.07 -14.54 5.34
N GLY A 188 -9.57 -15.56 4.65
CA GLY A 188 -11.00 -15.87 4.62
C GLY A 188 -11.61 -16.11 6.00
N HIS A 189 -10.85 -16.69 6.91
CA HIS A 189 -11.27 -16.95 8.30
C HIS A 189 -11.33 -15.69 9.19
N ILE A 190 -10.69 -14.59 8.79
CA ILE A 190 -10.71 -13.34 9.58
C ILE A 190 -12.04 -12.60 9.37
N GLN A 191 -12.60 -12.69 8.17
CA GLN A 191 -13.90 -12.08 7.88
C GLN A 191 -15.06 -12.78 8.61
N SER A 192 -15.01 -14.10 8.76
CA SER A 192 -16.04 -14.84 9.51
C SER A 192 -16.03 -14.48 11.00
N ALA A 193 -14.85 -14.26 11.60
CA ALA A 193 -14.72 -13.81 12.98
C ALA A 193 -15.24 -12.37 13.19
N ALA A 194 -14.99 -11.46 12.24
CA ALA A 194 -15.50 -10.08 12.29
C ALA A 194 -17.03 -10.00 12.13
N GLN A 195 -17.64 -10.90 11.34
CA GLN A 195 -19.09 -11.00 11.17
C GLN A 195 -19.79 -11.69 12.36
N ALA A 196 -19.08 -12.52 13.12
CA ALA A 196 -19.57 -13.18 14.32
C ALA A 196 -19.55 -12.29 15.58
N ALA A 197 -18.97 -11.09 15.50
CA ALA A 197 -19.05 -10.11 16.59
C ALA A 197 -20.52 -9.69 16.79
N PRO A 198 -21.05 -9.72 18.03
CA PRO A 198 -22.45 -9.40 18.26
C PRO A 198 -22.75 -7.99 17.77
N ARG A 199 -23.69 -7.89 16.83
CA ARG A 199 -24.28 -6.60 16.46
C ARG A 199 -24.91 -6.04 17.73
N ILE A 200 -24.36 -4.93 18.23
CA ILE A 200 -24.95 -4.21 19.36
C ILE A 200 -26.37 -3.88 18.93
N ALA A 201 -27.36 -4.50 19.59
CA ALA A 201 -28.76 -4.21 19.37
C ALA A 201 -28.99 -2.72 19.65
N ALA A 202 -29.64 -2.04 18.70
CA ALA A 202 -30.01 -0.63 18.81
C ALA A 202 -31.08 -0.42 19.88
#